data_AF-A0A1G8BVJ5-F1
#
_entry.id   AF-A0A1G8BVJ5-F1
#
_cell.length_a   1.000
_cell.length_b   1.000
_cell.length_c   1.000
_cell.angle_alpha   90.00
_cell.angle_beta   90.00
_cell.angle_gamma   90.00
#
_symmetry.space_group_name_H-M   'P 1'
#
loop_
_entity.id
_entity.type
_entity.pdbx_description
1 polymer ?
#
loop_
_entity_poly.entity_id
_entity_poly.type
_entity_poly.pdbx_seq_one_letter_code
_entity_poly.pdbx_strand_id
1 'polypeptide(L)'
;MDVDMNINDVPALARALMDQHLPAGHRWTFALDSAKSRLGACQYTKRKITVSRHFAAHATEAEVRDTVLHEIAHVLTPSDKHGLRWKAVATRLGATPKACGTNPYLASEEVVAPKLAQVEGQEYVRVAHRSMPDRYRILRENAKTYTLIADDGLTRGASKALVYPDGGKRPTRGEVQAAMRQEALEEVKGKPIVRVTVPGYESKRYALTKPAKGRNRAQLVNLDTGRGLRVTAQQYRLETGAERLSGLLPSR
;
A
#
# COMPACT_ATOMS: atom_id res chain seq x y z
N MET A 1 18.54 4.69 25.75
CA MET A 1 18.73 3.24 25.62
C MET A 1 17.34 2.67 25.63
N ASP A 2 16.83 2.28 24.47
CA ASP A 2 15.53 1.60 24.41
C ASP A 2 15.74 0.19 24.96
N VAL A 3 15.00 -0.13 26.02
CA VAL A 3 15.15 -1.42 26.71
C VAL A 3 14.40 -2.45 25.88
N ASP A 4 15.09 -3.53 25.52
CA ASP A 4 14.47 -4.68 24.87
C ASP A 4 13.35 -5.23 25.76
N MET A 5 12.15 -5.39 25.20
CA MET A 5 11.00 -5.88 25.94
C MET A 5 11.02 -7.40 26.02
N ASN A 6 10.88 -7.97 27.21
CA ASN A 6 10.67 -9.42 27.31
C ASN A 6 9.29 -9.76 26.74
N ILE A 7 9.24 -10.71 25.81
CA ILE A 7 7.99 -11.16 25.16
C ILE A 7 6.90 -11.57 26.16
N ASN A 8 7.28 -12.03 27.36
CA ASN A 8 6.36 -12.41 28.42
C ASN A 8 5.65 -11.20 29.06
N ASP A 9 6.20 -10.00 28.94
CA ASP A 9 5.60 -8.75 29.46
C ASP A 9 4.62 -8.12 28.47
N VAL A 10 4.67 -8.53 27.20
CA VAL A 10 3.83 -7.99 26.12
C VAL A 10 2.33 -8.08 26.42
N PRO A 11 1.80 -9.22 26.92
CA PRO A 11 0.39 -9.30 27.31
C PRO A 11 0.00 -8.32 28.42
N ALA A 12 0.89 -8.06 29.39
CA ALA A 12 0.63 -7.14 30.49
C ALA A 12 0.59 -5.68 30.00
N LEU A 13 1.58 -5.26 29.21
CA LEU A 13 1.59 -3.94 28.56
C LEU A 13 0.35 -3.75 27.69
N ALA A 14 0.03 -4.73 26.85
CA ALA A 14 -1.11 -4.61 25.95
C ALA A 14 -2.43 -4.50 26.71
N ARG A 15 -2.59 -5.28 27.79
CA ARG A 15 -3.76 -5.18 28.67
C ARG A 15 -3.86 -3.79 29.29
N ALA A 16 -2.77 -3.26 29.85
CA ALA A 16 -2.76 -1.93 30.46
C ALA A 16 -3.17 -0.83 29.46
N LEU A 17 -2.64 -0.87 28.23
CA LEU A 17 -3.00 0.07 27.17
C LEU A 17 -4.46 -0.07 26.73
N MET A 18 -4.97 -1.31 26.64
CA MET A 18 -6.37 -1.57 26.33
C MET A 18 -7.30 -0.99 27.40
N ASP A 19 -7.01 -1.25 28.67
CA ASP A 19 -7.80 -0.78 29.80
C ASP A 19 -7.75 0.76 29.92
N GLN A 20 -6.62 1.38 29.54
CA GLN A 20 -6.46 2.83 29.51
C GLN A 20 -7.28 3.53 28.42
N HIS A 21 -7.39 2.93 27.23
CA HIS A 21 -7.87 3.63 26.04
C HIS A 21 -9.22 3.14 25.50
N LEU A 22 -9.64 1.93 25.86
CA LEU A 22 -10.96 1.40 25.49
C LEU A 22 -12.01 1.78 26.55
N PRO A 23 -13.30 1.83 26.17
CA PRO A 23 -14.37 2.11 27.13
C PRO A 23 -14.37 1.13 28.31
N ALA A 24 -14.65 1.63 29.50
CA ALA A 24 -14.76 0.81 30.71
C ALA A 24 -15.71 -0.38 30.50
N GLY A 25 -15.30 -1.56 30.95
CA GLY A 25 -16.06 -2.80 30.75
C GLY A 25 -15.97 -3.37 29.33
N HIS A 26 -15.01 -2.96 28.51
CA HIS A 26 -14.83 -3.56 27.18
C HIS A 26 -14.68 -5.09 27.23
N ARG A 27 -15.10 -5.77 26.17
CA ARG A 27 -14.96 -7.23 26.02
C ARG A 27 -13.79 -7.64 25.12
N TRP A 28 -12.90 -6.69 24.80
CA TRP A 28 -11.73 -6.96 23.98
C TRP A 28 -10.66 -7.75 24.74
N THR A 29 -10.04 -8.70 24.05
CA THR A 29 -8.96 -9.55 24.58
C THR A 29 -7.66 -9.33 23.82
N PHE A 30 -6.54 -9.67 24.45
CA PHE A 30 -5.22 -9.67 23.83
C PHE A 30 -4.70 -11.09 23.68
N ALA A 31 -3.96 -11.37 22.61
CA ALA A 31 -3.14 -12.57 22.50
C ALA A 31 -1.92 -12.37 21.59
N LEU A 32 -0.87 -13.14 21.82
CA LEU A 32 0.20 -13.27 20.84
C LEU A 32 -0.19 -14.27 19.74
N ASP A 33 0.15 -13.98 18.48
CA ASP A 33 -0.09 -14.86 17.33
C ASP A 33 1.19 -15.30 16.61
N SER A 34 1.08 -16.24 15.68
CA SER A 34 2.22 -16.81 14.92
C SER A 34 2.46 -16.14 13.57
N ALA A 35 1.92 -14.94 13.33
CA ALA A 35 2.13 -14.27 12.05
C ALA A 35 3.59 -13.86 11.89
N LYS A 36 4.20 -14.20 10.76
CA LYS A 36 5.61 -13.88 10.50
C LYS A 36 5.79 -12.45 9.96
N SER A 37 4.93 -12.03 9.04
CA SER A 37 5.10 -10.81 8.24
C SER A 37 4.42 -9.55 8.77
N ARG A 38 3.31 -9.66 9.52
CA ARG A 38 2.59 -8.51 10.08
C ARG A 38 2.92 -8.31 11.56
N LEU A 39 2.87 -7.06 12.02
CA LEU A 39 3.19 -6.69 13.41
C LEU A 39 2.05 -7.05 14.37
N GLY A 40 0.81 -6.65 14.03
CA GLY A 40 -0.38 -6.86 14.83
C GLY A 40 -1.65 -7.12 14.00
N ALA A 41 -2.78 -7.29 14.66
CA ALA A 41 -4.11 -7.28 14.03
C ALA A 41 -5.26 -7.02 15.02
N CYS A 42 -6.26 -6.29 14.53
CA CYS A 42 -7.57 -6.15 15.14
C CYS A 42 -8.57 -7.15 14.53
N GLN A 43 -8.95 -8.18 15.31
CA GLN A 43 -9.92 -9.21 14.92
C GLN A 43 -11.31 -8.87 15.46
N TYR A 44 -12.09 -8.11 14.69
CA TYR A 44 -13.42 -7.62 15.10
C TYR A 44 -14.39 -8.74 15.53
N THR A 45 -14.48 -9.83 14.76
CA THR A 45 -15.40 -10.94 15.05
C THR A 45 -15.11 -11.61 16.40
N LYS A 46 -13.82 -11.72 16.76
CA LYS A 46 -13.38 -12.34 18.02
C LYS A 46 -13.18 -11.34 19.15
N ARG A 47 -13.39 -10.04 18.89
CA ARG A 47 -13.05 -8.91 19.78
C ARG A 47 -11.64 -9.11 20.38
N LYS A 48 -10.66 -9.30 19.51
CA LYS A 48 -9.29 -9.64 19.90
C LYS A 48 -8.27 -8.77 19.19
N ILE A 49 -7.35 -8.18 19.94
CA ILE A 49 -6.12 -7.57 19.43
C ILE A 49 -5.02 -8.62 19.52
N THR A 50 -4.21 -8.75 18.47
CA THR A 50 -3.03 -9.61 18.51
C THR A 50 -1.76 -8.90 18.08
N VAL A 51 -0.64 -9.37 18.60
CA VAL A 51 0.72 -9.00 18.18
C VAL A 51 1.46 -10.28 17.79
N SER A 52 2.28 -10.20 16.74
CA SER A 52 3.10 -11.33 16.29
C SER A 52 4.16 -11.68 17.33
N ARG A 53 4.29 -12.98 17.68
CA ARG A 53 5.39 -13.49 18.51
C ARG A 53 6.75 -13.27 17.87
N HIS A 54 6.84 -13.42 16.55
CA HIS A 54 8.09 -13.23 15.81
C HIS A 54 8.55 -11.78 15.77
N PHE A 55 7.61 -10.83 15.80
CA PHE A 55 7.93 -9.42 15.93
C PHE A 55 8.27 -9.07 17.40
N ALA A 56 7.39 -9.44 18.33
CA ALA A 56 7.54 -9.12 19.75
C ALA A 56 8.79 -9.71 20.42
N ALA A 57 9.37 -10.78 19.87
CA ALA A 57 10.61 -11.35 20.37
C ALA A 57 11.86 -10.47 20.15
N HIS A 58 11.77 -9.49 19.24
CA HIS A 58 12.90 -8.65 18.83
C HIS A 58 12.58 -7.14 18.89
N ALA A 59 11.30 -6.79 19.06
CA ALA A 59 10.84 -5.42 19.13
C ALA A 59 11.15 -4.78 20.48
N THR A 60 11.50 -3.51 20.45
CA THR A 60 11.58 -2.67 21.66
C THR A 60 10.19 -2.48 22.28
N GLU A 61 10.12 -2.11 23.56
CA GLU A 61 8.82 -1.78 24.19
C GLU A 61 8.07 -0.69 23.40
N ALA A 62 8.79 0.31 22.89
CA ALA A 62 8.21 1.41 22.11
C ALA A 62 7.52 0.92 20.83
N GLU A 63 8.11 -0.03 20.12
CA GLU A 63 7.55 -0.60 18.89
C GLU A 63 6.35 -1.52 19.17
N VAL A 64 6.40 -2.29 20.27
CA VAL A 64 5.26 -3.08 20.73
C VAL A 64 4.12 -2.16 21.13
N ARG A 65 4.40 -1.09 21.90
CA ARG A 65 3.42 -0.07 22.31
C ARG A 65 2.78 0.60 21.10
N ASP A 66 3.58 1.06 20.12
CA ASP A 66 3.08 1.65 18.88
C ASP A 66 2.13 0.69 18.15
N THR A 67 2.52 -0.59 18.04
CA THR A 67 1.70 -1.64 17.41
C THR A 67 0.39 -1.88 18.15
N VAL A 68 0.40 -1.95 19.49
CA VAL A 68 -0.83 -2.15 20.26
C VAL A 68 -1.76 -0.95 20.13
N LEU A 69 -1.24 0.28 20.23
CA LEU A 69 -2.02 1.50 20.08
C LEU A 69 -2.60 1.66 18.67
N HIS A 70 -1.87 1.20 17.64
CA HIS A 70 -2.37 1.10 16.26
C HIS A 70 -3.63 0.22 16.19
N GLU A 71 -3.60 -0.95 16.81
CA GLU A 71 -4.74 -1.86 16.82
C GLU A 71 -5.90 -1.35 17.70
N ILE A 72 -5.62 -0.69 18.82
CA ILE A 72 -6.63 0.01 19.62
C ILE A 72 -7.30 1.12 18.81
N ALA A 73 -6.56 1.87 17.99
CA ALA A 73 -7.15 2.86 17.10
C ALA A 73 -8.16 2.23 16.13
N HIS A 74 -7.87 1.04 15.57
CA HIS A 74 -8.85 0.29 14.75
C HIS A 74 -10.10 -0.09 15.54
N VAL A 75 -9.96 -0.49 16.80
CA VAL A 75 -11.11 -0.79 17.67
C VAL A 75 -12.02 0.43 17.82
N LEU A 76 -11.45 1.62 18.03
CA LEU A 76 -12.19 2.87 18.24
C LEU A 76 -12.75 3.48 16.95
N THR A 77 -12.22 3.09 15.79
CA THR A 77 -12.63 3.58 14.47
C THR A 77 -12.98 2.42 13.54
N PRO A 78 -14.02 1.61 13.87
CA PRO A 78 -14.41 0.50 13.02
C PRO A 78 -14.80 1.00 11.64
N SER A 79 -14.51 0.20 10.61
CA SER A 79 -14.77 0.49 9.19
C SER A 79 -13.94 1.61 8.54
N ASP A 80 -13.25 2.45 9.32
CA ASP A 80 -12.46 3.58 8.78
C ASP A 80 -11.14 3.13 8.13
N LYS A 81 -10.69 1.90 8.40
CA LYS A 81 -9.36 1.39 8.02
C LYS A 81 -8.31 2.41 8.48
N HIS A 82 -7.38 2.84 7.62
CA HIS A 82 -6.41 3.89 7.93
C HIS A 82 -6.85 5.28 7.42
N GLY A 83 -8.16 5.56 7.43
CA GLY A 83 -8.76 6.84 7.04
C GLY A 83 -8.43 8.01 7.97
N LEU A 84 -8.92 9.21 7.66
CA LEU A 84 -8.61 10.43 8.42
C LEU A 84 -8.97 10.32 9.91
N ARG A 85 -10.14 9.74 10.22
CA ARG A 85 -10.58 9.51 11.60
C ARG A 85 -9.67 8.54 12.34
N TRP A 86 -9.25 7.45 11.70
CA TRP A 86 -8.26 6.53 12.28
C TRP A 86 -6.93 7.23 12.55
N LYS A 87 -6.40 8.03 11.60
CA LYS A 87 -5.13 8.75 11.79
C LYS A 87 -5.20 9.74 12.96
N ALA A 88 -6.30 10.45 13.10
CA ALA A 88 -6.52 11.36 14.22
C ALA A 88 -6.54 10.60 15.56
N VAL A 89 -7.23 9.46 15.63
CA VAL A 89 -7.25 8.62 16.83
C VAL A 89 -5.88 8.01 17.11
N ALA A 90 -5.21 7.44 16.12
CA ALA A 90 -3.86 6.87 16.25
C ALA A 90 -2.88 7.89 16.82
N THR A 91 -2.85 9.10 16.24
CA THR A 91 -2.00 10.20 16.74
C THR A 91 -2.33 10.58 18.18
N ARG A 92 -3.63 10.70 18.52
CA ARG A 92 -4.08 11.01 19.89
C ARG A 92 -3.69 9.94 20.90
N LEU A 93 -3.68 8.68 20.49
CA LEU A 93 -3.27 7.55 21.33
C LEU A 93 -1.74 7.46 21.50
N GLY A 94 -0.96 8.20 20.70
CA GLY A 94 0.50 8.11 20.67
C GLY A 94 1.04 7.05 19.70
N ALA A 95 0.21 6.51 18.81
CA ALA A 95 0.65 5.65 17.72
C ALA A 95 1.06 6.45 16.49
N THR A 96 1.98 5.90 15.71
CA THR A 96 2.41 6.42 14.43
C THR A 96 1.28 6.27 13.40
N PRO A 97 0.76 7.36 12.79
CA PRO A 97 -0.39 7.33 11.89
C PRO A 97 -0.02 6.86 10.47
N LYS A 98 0.81 5.82 10.36
CA LYS A 98 1.20 5.14 9.12
C LYS A 98 0.39 3.86 8.95
N ALA A 99 0.01 3.57 7.70
CA ALA A 99 -0.65 2.29 7.36
C ALA A 99 0.35 1.13 7.42
N CYS A 100 -0.16 -0.10 7.56
CA CYS A 100 0.52 -1.41 7.62
C CYS A 100 2.06 -1.42 7.67
N GLY A 101 2.63 -1.96 8.75
CA GLY A 101 4.05 -2.31 8.84
C GLY A 101 4.32 -3.78 8.44
N THR A 102 5.47 -4.03 7.83
CA THR A 102 6.06 -5.37 7.70
C THR A 102 7.01 -5.59 8.88
N ASN A 103 7.03 -6.79 9.45
CA ASN A 103 7.96 -7.17 10.51
C ASN A 103 9.42 -6.92 10.08
N PRO A 104 10.13 -5.93 10.68
CA PRO A 104 11.50 -5.61 10.29
C PRO A 104 12.51 -6.66 10.79
N TYR A 105 12.12 -7.52 11.73
CA TYR A 105 12.98 -8.54 12.35
C TYR A 105 12.83 -9.93 11.75
N LEU A 106 12.05 -10.09 10.69
CA LEU A 106 12.14 -11.33 9.92
C LEU A 106 13.54 -11.43 9.37
N ALA A 107 14.38 -12.29 10.00
CA ALA A 107 15.79 -12.52 9.72
C ALA A 107 16.17 -11.91 8.38
N SER A 108 16.50 -10.62 8.44
CA SER A 108 16.62 -9.82 7.23
C SER A 108 17.71 -10.45 6.41
N GLU A 109 18.81 -10.87 7.03
CA GLU A 109 19.86 -11.70 6.42
C GLU A 109 19.36 -13.00 5.78
N GLU A 110 18.62 -13.87 6.49
CA GLU A 110 18.20 -15.15 5.92
C GLU A 110 17.16 -15.00 4.80
N VAL A 111 16.38 -13.92 4.76
CA VAL A 111 15.45 -13.65 3.65
C VAL A 111 16.13 -12.84 2.53
N VAL A 112 17.12 -12.01 2.87
CA VAL A 112 17.89 -11.18 1.94
C VAL A 112 18.92 -12.01 1.18
N ALA A 113 19.71 -12.84 1.88
CA ALA A 113 20.79 -13.62 1.27
C ALA A 113 20.28 -14.55 0.16
N PRO A 114 19.18 -15.32 0.32
CA PRO A 114 18.60 -16.08 -0.76
C PRO A 114 18.09 -15.22 -1.93
N LYS A 115 17.61 -13.99 -1.68
CA LYS A 115 17.16 -13.09 -2.74
C LYS A 115 18.33 -12.42 -3.48
N LEU A 116 19.41 -12.06 -2.77
CA LEU A 116 20.62 -11.52 -3.38
C LEU A 116 21.34 -12.60 -4.20
N ALA A 117 21.39 -13.83 -3.70
CA ALA A 117 21.94 -14.98 -4.42
C ALA A 117 21.19 -15.26 -5.73
N GLN A 118 19.86 -15.06 -5.77
CA GLN A 118 19.06 -15.22 -7.00
C GLN A 118 19.43 -14.24 -8.13
N VAL A 119 20.02 -13.09 -7.78
CA VAL A 119 20.41 -12.05 -8.75
C VAL A 119 21.93 -11.86 -8.78
N GLU A 120 22.68 -12.82 -8.26
CA GLU A 120 24.14 -12.79 -8.30
C GLU A 120 24.62 -12.81 -9.76
N GLY A 121 25.56 -11.94 -10.09
CA GLY A 121 26.07 -11.76 -11.47
C GLY A 121 25.14 -11.01 -12.43
N GLN A 122 23.93 -10.60 -12.03
CA GLN A 122 23.09 -9.73 -12.87
C GLN A 122 23.65 -8.30 -12.92
N GLU A 123 23.52 -7.67 -14.09
CA GLU A 123 23.82 -6.24 -14.24
C GLU A 123 22.86 -5.37 -13.43
N TYR A 124 23.36 -4.20 -13.04
CA TYR A 124 22.54 -3.22 -12.37
C TYR A 124 21.60 -2.53 -13.36
N VAL A 125 20.49 -2.05 -12.83
CA VAL A 125 19.55 -1.15 -13.50
C VAL A 125 19.38 0.10 -12.65
N ARG A 126 19.07 1.19 -13.34
CA ARG A 126 18.81 2.49 -12.73
C ARG A 126 17.31 2.77 -12.67
N VAL A 127 16.90 3.55 -11.68
CA VAL A 127 15.48 3.90 -11.47
C VAL A 127 15.28 5.40 -11.49
N ALA A 128 14.35 5.89 -12.30
CA ALA A 128 14.05 7.31 -12.44
C ALA A 128 13.11 7.82 -11.33
N HIS A 129 13.42 7.51 -10.06
CA HIS A 129 12.62 7.89 -8.91
C HIS A 129 13.48 8.54 -7.82
N ARG A 130 13.16 9.79 -7.43
CA ARG A 130 14.00 10.61 -6.54
C ARG A 130 14.28 10.01 -5.16
N SER A 131 13.39 9.16 -4.66
CA SER A 131 13.53 8.53 -3.34
C SER A 131 14.09 7.11 -3.41
N MET A 132 14.52 6.68 -4.61
CA MET A 132 15.12 5.37 -4.81
C MET A 132 16.60 5.57 -5.13
N PRO A 133 17.48 4.74 -4.55
CA PRO A 133 18.87 4.61 -4.99
C PRO A 133 19.03 4.48 -6.51
N ASP A 134 20.23 4.76 -7.01
CA ASP A 134 20.48 4.69 -8.45
C ASP A 134 20.78 3.27 -8.95
N ARG A 135 21.00 2.29 -8.06
CA ARG A 135 21.46 0.94 -8.44
C ARG A 135 20.58 -0.14 -7.84
N TYR A 136 20.01 -0.98 -8.71
CA TYR A 136 19.20 -2.15 -8.36
C TYR A 136 19.51 -3.33 -9.27
N ARG A 137 19.09 -4.53 -8.88
CA ARG A 137 18.98 -5.71 -9.76
C ARG A 137 17.52 -6.13 -9.89
N ILE A 138 17.16 -6.80 -10.99
CA ILE A 138 15.78 -7.24 -11.24
C ILE A 138 15.59 -8.64 -10.62
N LEU A 139 14.96 -8.67 -9.44
CA LEU A 139 14.64 -9.93 -8.76
C LEU A 139 13.49 -10.68 -9.44
N ARG A 140 12.48 -9.94 -9.91
CA ARG A 140 11.32 -10.52 -10.60
C ARG A 140 10.69 -9.54 -11.58
N GLU A 141 10.21 -10.08 -12.69
CA GLU A 141 9.43 -9.36 -13.67
C GLU A 141 7.94 -9.72 -13.58
N ASN A 142 7.07 -8.70 -13.63
CA ASN A 142 5.64 -8.85 -13.86
C ASN A 142 5.25 -8.05 -15.12
N ALA A 143 3.99 -8.12 -15.56
CA ALA A 143 3.56 -7.47 -16.80
C ALA A 143 3.93 -5.97 -16.89
N LYS A 144 3.73 -5.21 -15.79
CA LYS A 144 3.93 -3.74 -15.75
C LYS A 144 4.98 -3.25 -14.77
N THR A 145 5.52 -4.13 -13.93
CA THR A 145 6.41 -3.75 -12.83
C THR A 145 7.56 -4.71 -12.67
N TYR A 146 8.72 -4.20 -12.28
CA TYR A 146 9.80 -5.00 -11.72
C TYR A 146 9.72 -5.01 -10.20
N THR A 147 10.00 -6.17 -9.60
CA THR A 147 10.49 -6.24 -8.23
C THR A 147 12.00 -6.08 -8.31
N LEU A 148 12.49 -4.97 -7.78
CA LEU A 148 13.90 -4.62 -7.73
C LEU A 148 14.47 -5.00 -6.37
N ILE A 149 15.74 -5.36 -6.32
CA ILE A 149 16.49 -5.57 -5.08
C ILE A 149 17.72 -4.66 -5.10
N ALA A 150 17.95 -3.93 -4.01
CA ALA A 150 19.18 -3.13 -3.84
C ALA A 150 20.23 -3.93 -3.07
N ASP A 151 21.41 -3.34 -2.90
CA ASP A 151 22.52 -3.98 -2.19
C ASP A 151 22.25 -4.15 -0.69
N ASP A 152 21.31 -3.36 -0.14
CA ASP A 152 20.76 -3.55 1.20
C ASP A 152 19.81 -4.77 1.31
N GLY A 153 19.58 -5.48 0.21
CA GLY A 153 18.68 -6.63 0.13
C GLY A 153 17.19 -6.30 0.12
N LEU A 154 16.82 -5.03 0.30
CA LEU A 154 15.43 -4.61 0.37
C LEU A 154 14.81 -4.57 -1.03
N THR A 155 13.68 -5.28 -1.15
CA THR A 155 12.94 -5.33 -2.40
C THR A 155 12.02 -4.12 -2.55
N ARG A 156 11.97 -3.52 -3.74
CA ARG A 156 11.12 -2.37 -4.06
C ARG A 156 10.42 -2.59 -5.40
N GLY A 157 9.15 -2.19 -5.49
CA GLY A 157 8.40 -2.26 -6.74
C GLY A 157 8.60 -0.99 -7.57
N ALA A 158 8.86 -1.14 -8.87
CA ALA A 158 8.92 -0.02 -9.81
C ALA A 158 8.15 -0.36 -11.10
N SER A 159 7.48 0.64 -11.70
CA SER A 159 6.98 0.51 -13.08
C SER A 159 8.16 0.28 -14.01
N LYS A 160 7.99 -0.59 -15.02
CA LYS A 160 9.03 -0.80 -16.03
C LYS A 160 9.43 0.48 -16.75
N ALA A 161 8.50 1.44 -16.91
CA ALA A 161 8.77 2.74 -17.50
C ALA A 161 9.76 3.61 -16.69
N LEU A 162 10.04 3.24 -15.43
CA LEU A 162 11.01 3.92 -14.56
C LEU A 162 12.37 3.24 -14.52
N VAL A 163 12.52 2.04 -15.08
CA VAL A 163 13.72 1.21 -14.93
C VAL A 163 14.46 1.14 -16.27
N TYR A 164 15.76 1.41 -16.25
CA TYR A 164 16.59 1.43 -17.46
C TYR A 164 17.95 0.75 -17.22
N PRO A 165 18.51 0.03 -18.23
CA PRO A 165 19.80 -0.66 -18.10
C PRO A 165 20.95 0.29 -17.76
N ASP A 166 21.96 -0.21 -17.03
CA ASP A 166 23.14 0.59 -16.66
C ASP A 166 23.92 0.98 -17.93
N GLY A 167 24.13 2.28 -18.13
CA GLY A 167 24.75 2.86 -19.33
C GLY A 167 23.91 3.93 -20.03
N GLY A 168 22.60 3.96 -19.79
CA GLY A 168 21.73 5.05 -20.25
C GLY A 168 21.84 6.30 -19.36
N LYS A 169 21.83 7.50 -19.95
CA LYS A 169 21.61 8.74 -19.18
C LYS A 169 20.28 8.63 -18.42
N ARG A 170 20.28 9.07 -17.16
CA ARG A 170 19.05 9.17 -16.36
C ARG A 170 18.02 10.01 -17.14
N PRO A 171 16.82 9.47 -17.44
CA PRO A 171 15.82 10.20 -18.19
C PRO A 171 15.33 11.38 -17.36
N THR A 172 15.10 12.49 -18.05
CA THR A 172 14.48 13.69 -17.51
C THR A 172 13.05 13.41 -17.05
N ARG A 173 12.52 14.32 -16.22
CA ARG A 173 11.12 14.26 -15.76
C ARG A 173 10.12 14.22 -16.93
N GLY A 174 10.45 14.85 -18.07
CA GLY A 174 9.62 14.86 -19.27
C GLY A 174 9.59 13.49 -19.96
N GLU A 175 10.76 12.87 -20.14
CA GLU A 175 10.90 11.54 -20.74
C GLU A 175 10.19 10.46 -19.91
N VAL A 176 10.34 10.50 -18.59
CA VAL A 176 9.62 9.60 -17.67
C VAL A 176 8.10 9.76 -17.83
N GLN A 177 7.60 11.00 -17.89
CA GLN A 177 6.16 11.25 -18.08
C GLN A 177 5.66 10.79 -19.44
N ALA A 178 6.47 10.94 -20.49
CA ALA A 178 6.14 10.47 -21.84
C ALA A 178 6.04 8.94 -21.88
N ALA A 179 7.00 8.22 -21.29
CA ALA A 179 6.98 6.77 -21.21
C ALA A 179 5.77 6.24 -20.42
N MET A 180 5.48 6.84 -19.24
CA MET A 180 4.29 6.50 -18.46
C MET A 180 2.99 6.78 -19.23
N ARG A 181 2.94 7.91 -19.96
CA ARG A 181 1.79 8.23 -20.82
C ARG A 181 1.62 7.18 -21.90
N GLN A 182 2.68 6.78 -22.58
CA GLN A 182 2.64 5.76 -23.63
C GLN A 182 2.16 4.41 -23.09
N GLU A 183 2.67 3.96 -21.94
CA GLU A 183 2.21 2.73 -21.28
C GLU A 183 0.70 2.81 -20.94
N ALA A 184 0.27 3.93 -20.37
CA ALA A 184 -1.14 4.15 -20.04
C ALA A 184 -2.03 4.18 -21.30
N LEU A 185 -1.55 4.74 -22.42
CA LEU A 185 -2.28 4.77 -23.68
C LEU A 185 -2.38 3.40 -24.33
N GLU A 186 -1.32 2.59 -24.31
CA GLU A 186 -1.35 1.21 -24.80
C GLU A 186 -2.30 0.33 -23.94
N GLU A 187 -2.32 0.52 -22.62
CA GLU A 187 -3.29 -0.18 -21.74
C GLU A 187 -4.75 0.09 -22.12
N VAL A 188 -5.04 1.25 -22.70
CA VAL A 188 -6.41 1.67 -23.03
C VAL A 188 -6.75 1.59 -24.51
N LYS A 189 -5.81 1.13 -25.32
CA LYS A 189 -6.02 0.88 -26.75
C LYS A 189 -7.18 -0.10 -26.94
N GLY A 190 -8.15 0.29 -27.77
CA GLY A 190 -9.37 -0.48 -28.03
C GLY A 190 -10.41 -0.47 -26.89
N LYS A 191 -10.18 0.24 -25.78
CA LYS A 191 -11.19 0.38 -24.72
C LYS A 191 -12.19 1.49 -25.04
N PRO A 192 -13.45 1.40 -24.55
CA PRO A 192 -14.44 2.45 -24.74
C PRO A 192 -13.96 3.80 -24.24
N ILE A 193 -14.09 4.82 -25.09
CA ILE A 193 -13.76 6.21 -24.76
C ILE A 193 -15.01 6.90 -24.21
N VAL A 194 -14.87 7.53 -23.06
CA VAL A 194 -15.88 8.37 -22.44
C VAL A 194 -15.39 9.82 -22.42
N ARG A 195 -16.29 10.77 -22.70
CA ARG A 195 -16.03 12.18 -22.38
C ARG A 195 -16.45 12.41 -20.95
N VAL A 196 -15.56 13.05 -20.19
CA VAL A 196 -15.80 13.42 -18.79
C VAL A 196 -15.77 14.94 -18.72
N THR A 197 -16.88 15.53 -18.29
CA THR A 197 -16.97 16.96 -18.01
C THR A 197 -16.76 17.16 -16.51
N VAL A 198 -15.64 17.77 -16.13
CA VAL A 198 -15.38 18.16 -14.75
C VAL A 198 -15.87 19.60 -14.57
N PRO A 199 -16.72 19.92 -13.58
CA PRO A 199 -17.17 21.29 -13.34
C PRO A 199 -15.98 22.26 -13.24
N GLY A 200 -15.96 23.30 -14.08
CA GLY A 200 -14.88 24.29 -14.17
C GLY A 200 -13.69 23.93 -15.06
N TYR A 201 -13.73 22.81 -15.80
CA TYR A 201 -12.69 22.41 -16.75
C TYR A 201 -13.27 21.96 -18.11
N GLU A 202 -12.48 22.11 -19.17
CA GLU A 202 -12.79 21.60 -20.52
C GLU A 202 -13.11 20.09 -20.50
N SER A 203 -14.04 19.65 -21.38
CA SER A 203 -14.34 18.22 -21.56
C SER A 203 -13.09 17.45 -21.99
N LYS A 204 -12.63 16.50 -21.18
CA LYS A 204 -11.46 15.67 -21.51
C LYS A 204 -11.87 14.27 -21.91
N ARG A 205 -11.08 13.65 -22.80
CA ARG A 205 -11.30 12.27 -23.23
C ARG A 205 -10.62 11.31 -22.26
N TYR A 206 -11.37 10.32 -21.80
CA TYR A 206 -10.85 9.26 -20.95
C TYR A 206 -11.20 7.90 -21.52
N ALA A 207 -10.40 6.90 -21.22
CA ALA A 207 -10.76 5.50 -21.45
C ALA A 207 -10.93 4.78 -20.11
N LEU A 208 -11.97 3.94 -20.03
CA LEU A 208 -12.26 3.17 -18.83
C LEU A 208 -11.34 1.96 -18.72
N THR A 209 -10.47 1.94 -17.71
CA THR A 209 -9.58 0.80 -17.47
C THR A 209 -10.20 -0.23 -16.55
N LYS A 210 -11.01 0.21 -15.58
CA LYS A 210 -11.78 -0.66 -14.68
C LYS A 210 -13.14 -0.04 -14.35
N PRO A 211 -14.27 -0.70 -14.67
CA PRO A 211 -15.60 -0.23 -14.28
C PRO A 211 -15.76 -0.24 -12.76
N ALA A 212 -16.54 0.71 -12.23
CA ALA A 212 -17.00 0.65 -10.85
C ALA A 212 -18.00 -0.49 -10.66
N LYS A 213 -17.84 -1.29 -9.60
CA LYS A 213 -18.82 -2.31 -9.17
C LYS A 213 -19.45 -1.90 -7.84
N GLY A 214 -20.76 -1.70 -7.78
CA GLY A 214 -21.47 -1.27 -6.56
C GLY A 214 -21.03 0.12 -6.08
N ARG A 215 -20.59 0.24 -4.81
CA ARG A 215 -20.04 1.48 -4.22
C ARG A 215 -18.54 1.70 -4.52
N ASN A 216 -17.89 0.83 -5.30
CA ASN A 216 -16.46 0.92 -5.58
C ASN A 216 -16.13 2.03 -6.59
N ARG A 217 -14.83 2.36 -6.71
CA ARG A 217 -14.32 3.39 -7.65
C ARG A 217 -14.01 2.80 -9.02
N ALA A 218 -14.31 3.56 -10.08
CA ALA A 218 -13.83 3.28 -11.43
C ALA A 218 -12.41 3.83 -11.62
N GLN A 219 -11.68 3.28 -12.59
CA GLN A 219 -10.38 3.80 -13.02
C GLN A 219 -10.47 4.25 -14.47
N LEU A 220 -10.05 5.50 -14.70
CA LEU A 220 -10.05 6.17 -15.98
C LEU A 220 -8.62 6.58 -16.32
N VAL A 221 -8.26 6.58 -17.60
CA VAL A 221 -6.99 7.15 -18.10
C VAL A 221 -7.31 8.29 -19.04
N ASN A 222 -6.78 9.48 -18.75
CA ASN A 222 -6.92 10.64 -19.61
C ASN A 222 -6.10 10.43 -20.89
N LEU A 223 -6.74 10.50 -22.06
CA LEU A 223 -6.07 10.21 -23.34
C LEU A 223 -5.08 11.31 -23.78
N ASP A 224 -5.25 12.52 -23.28
CA ASP A 224 -4.41 13.66 -23.65
C ASP A 224 -3.16 13.77 -22.74
N THR A 225 -3.16 13.10 -21.58
CA THR A 225 -2.06 13.20 -20.60
C THR A 225 -1.55 11.86 -20.08
N GLY A 226 -2.25 10.76 -20.35
CA GLY A 226 -1.97 9.43 -19.78
C GLY A 226 -2.23 9.32 -18.28
N ARG A 227 -2.71 10.38 -17.61
CA ARG A 227 -2.90 10.39 -16.17
C ARG A 227 -4.12 9.57 -15.77
N GLY A 228 -3.93 8.71 -14.77
CA GLY A 228 -5.01 7.96 -14.15
C GLY A 228 -5.88 8.82 -13.23
N LEU A 229 -7.19 8.66 -13.32
CA LEU A 229 -8.19 9.28 -12.46
C LEU A 229 -9.02 8.18 -11.78
N ARG A 230 -9.27 8.30 -10.48
CA ARG A 230 -10.19 7.43 -9.73
C ARG A 230 -11.45 8.20 -9.38
N VAL A 231 -12.57 7.76 -9.90
CA VAL A 231 -13.89 8.36 -9.64
C VAL A 231 -14.78 7.37 -8.91
N THR A 232 -15.68 7.84 -8.05
CA THR A 232 -16.69 6.96 -7.42
C THR A 232 -17.69 6.46 -8.48
N ALA A 233 -18.46 5.42 -8.16
CA ALA A 233 -19.54 4.96 -9.04
C ALA A 233 -20.56 6.07 -9.36
N GLN A 234 -20.84 6.95 -8.39
CA GLN A 234 -21.74 8.09 -8.57
C GLN A 234 -21.12 9.14 -9.51
N GLN A 235 -19.86 9.53 -9.26
CA GLN A 235 -19.13 10.46 -10.13
C GLN A 235 -18.99 9.93 -11.55
N TYR A 236 -18.64 8.65 -11.70
CA TYR A 236 -18.56 8.00 -13.01
C TYR A 236 -19.88 8.14 -13.79
N ARG A 237 -21.03 7.85 -13.17
CA ARG A 237 -22.34 7.98 -13.84
C ARG A 237 -22.67 9.42 -14.23
N LEU A 238 -22.43 10.37 -13.33
CA LEU A 238 -22.68 11.80 -13.57
C LEU A 238 -21.78 12.36 -14.68
N GLU A 239 -20.49 12.02 -14.65
CA GLU A 239 -19.48 12.61 -15.54
C GLU A 239 -19.48 11.98 -16.94
N THR A 240 -19.90 10.72 -17.09
CA THR A 240 -19.94 10.01 -18.38
C THR A 240 -21.33 9.95 -19.01
N GLY A 241 -22.38 10.42 -18.31
CA GLY A 241 -23.77 10.31 -18.76
C GLY A 241 -24.28 8.87 -18.87
N ALA A 242 -23.62 7.91 -18.21
CA ALA A 242 -23.84 6.47 -18.37
C ALA A 242 -25.18 5.92 -17.83
N GLU A 243 -26.16 6.76 -17.50
CA GLU A 243 -27.55 6.29 -17.33
C GLU A 243 -28.16 5.77 -18.64
N ARG A 244 -27.60 6.13 -19.81
CA ARG A 244 -28.08 5.68 -21.14
C ARG A 244 -27.29 4.55 -21.82
N LEU A 245 -26.22 4.03 -21.22
CA LEU A 245 -25.41 2.93 -21.81
C LEU A 245 -25.70 1.59 -21.13
N SER A 246 -26.97 1.19 -21.12
CA SER A 246 -27.45 -0.12 -20.66
C SER A 246 -27.05 -1.29 -21.58
N GLY A 247 -26.31 -1.06 -22.67
CA GLY A 247 -26.04 -2.06 -23.71
C GLY A 247 -24.66 -2.73 -23.73
N LEU A 248 -23.74 -2.46 -22.79
CA LEU A 248 -22.35 -2.94 -22.88
C LEU A 248 -21.81 -3.68 -21.65
N LEU A 249 -22.68 -4.09 -20.72
CA LEU A 249 -22.32 -5.11 -19.74
C LEU A 249 -22.80 -6.46 -20.28
N PRO A 250 -21.96 -7.50 -20.37
CA PRO A 250 -22.45 -8.84 -20.67
C PRO A 250 -23.49 -9.20 -19.60
N SER A 251 -24.67 -9.61 -20.07
CA SER A 251 -25.69 -10.23 -19.25
C SER A 251 -25.09 -11.42 -18.49
N ARG A 252 -25.60 -11.62 -17.27
CA ARG A 252 -25.17 -12.60 -16.26
C ARG A 252 -24.76 -13.96 -16.81
#